data_AF-A0A2G9TQB4-F1
#
_entry.id   AF-A0A2G9TQB4-F1
#
_cell.length_a   1.000
_cell.length_b   1.000
_cell.length_c   1.000
_cell.angle_alpha   90.00
_cell.angle_beta   90.00
_cell.angle_gamma   90.00
#
_symmetry.space_group_name_H-M   'P 1'
#
loop_
_entity.id
_entity.type
_entity.pdbx_description
1 polymer ?
#
loop_
_entity_poly.entity_id
_entity_poly.type
_entity_poly.pdbx_seq_one_letter_code
_entity_poly.pdbx_strand_id
1 'polypeptide(L)'
;MDPTVYKGAKKGYFAWGSIYRSYVAQEGEADGVKITCHGSPGHGSKFIENTAVEKLNNVMNEALKFREQQRRLLEADSSLTLGDVTTLNLTILNGGVQANVLPEKFEAYFDIRITPTTDFDEFERMLGNWCKDAGEGVTYEFIS
;
A
#
# COMPACT_ATOMS: atom_id res chain seq x y z
N MET A 1 27.68 10.25 15.85
CA MET A 1 28.18 8.86 15.74
C MET A 1 29.02 8.76 14.47
N ASP A 2 30.08 7.96 14.50
CA ASP A 2 31.28 7.97 13.63
C ASP A 2 31.01 7.77 12.11
N PRO A 3 31.63 8.55 11.17
CA PRO A 3 31.39 8.45 9.73
C PRO A 3 32.19 7.37 8.97
N THR A 4 32.92 6.46 9.62
CA THR A 4 33.91 5.61 8.94
C THR A 4 33.43 4.25 8.39
N VAL A 5 32.13 3.98 8.33
CA VAL A 5 31.59 2.69 7.82
C VAL A 5 30.92 2.81 6.45
N TYR A 6 31.62 3.33 5.43
CA TYR A 6 31.22 3.15 4.03
C TYR A 6 32.44 2.89 3.14
N LYS A 7 33.07 1.72 3.30
CA LYS A 7 33.95 1.14 2.28
C LYS A 7 33.23 -0.05 1.66
N GLY A 8 32.66 0.15 0.47
CA GLY A 8 32.10 -0.95 -0.30
C GLY A 8 31.17 -0.62 -1.47
N ALA A 9 30.74 0.63 -1.67
CA ALA A 9 29.86 0.95 -2.80
C ALA A 9 30.66 1.01 -4.12
N LYS A 10 30.64 -0.08 -4.90
CA LYS A 10 31.10 -0.07 -6.29
C LYS A 10 30.13 0.78 -7.14
N LYS A 11 30.74 1.61 -8.00
CA LYS A 11 30.14 2.48 -9.03
C LYS A 11 29.28 1.73 -10.06
N GLY A 12 28.23 2.41 -10.53
CA GLY A 12 27.43 2.12 -11.73
C GLY A 12 26.04 1.60 -11.34
N TYR A 13 24.91 2.25 -11.64
CA TYR A 13 24.52 2.90 -12.88
C TYR A 13 23.77 4.22 -12.62
N PHE A 14 24.10 5.26 -13.39
CA PHE A 14 23.34 6.49 -13.50
C PHE A 14 22.59 6.45 -14.84
N ALA A 15 21.29 6.17 -14.80
CA ALA A 15 20.28 6.62 -15.77
C ALA A 15 18.90 6.09 -15.32
N TRP A 16 17.89 6.97 -15.29
CA TRP A 16 16.47 6.69 -14.98
C TRP A 16 16.11 6.35 -13.52
N GLY A 17 16.53 7.21 -12.58
CA GLY A 17 16.08 7.16 -11.17
C GLY A 17 15.94 8.53 -10.49
N SER A 18 15.96 9.62 -11.27
CA SER A 18 16.04 10.98 -10.74
C SER A 18 14.75 11.50 -10.13
N ILE A 19 13.58 10.96 -10.52
CA ILE A 19 12.26 11.43 -10.06
C ILE A 19 11.90 10.82 -8.70
N TYR A 20 12.14 9.50 -8.52
CA TYR A 20 11.87 8.81 -7.26
C TYR A 20 12.79 9.29 -6.13
N ARG A 21 14.08 9.47 -6.42
CA ARG A 21 15.03 9.99 -5.42
C ARG A 21 14.75 11.45 -5.07
N SER A 22 14.18 12.26 -5.97
CA SER A 22 13.70 13.60 -5.61
C SER A 22 12.38 13.58 -4.83
N TYR A 23 11.47 12.65 -5.09
CA TYR A 23 10.21 12.54 -4.33
C TYR A 23 10.46 12.11 -2.88
N VAL A 24 11.26 11.05 -2.71
CA VAL A 24 11.72 10.55 -1.41
C VAL A 24 12.56 11.58 -0.64
N ALA A 25 13.34 12.42 -1.36
CA ALA A 25 14.19 13.45 -0.74
C ALA A 25 13.53 14.83 -0.56
N GLN A 26 12.43 15.15 -1.25
CA GLN A 26 11.71 16.42 -1.12
C GLN A 26 10.55 16.34 -0.12
N GLU A 27 9.85 15.20 -0.01
CA GLU A 27 8.64 15.05 0.82
C GLU A 27 8.82 14.09 2.01
N GLY A 28 9.93 13.36 2.10
CA GLY A 28 10.11 12.30 3.09
C GLY A 28 9.42 11.01 2.67
N GLU A 29 10.20 9.93 2.67
CA GLU A 29 9.81 8.51 2.50
C GLU A 29 8.35 8.21 2.86
N ALA A 30 7.51 7.91 1.87
CA ALA A 30 6.24 7.25 2.18
C ALA A 30 6.50 5.78 2.49
N ASP A 31 6.71 5.47 3.76
CA ASP A 31 6.89 4.11 4.28
C ASP A 31 5.57 3.31 4.32
N GLY A 32 4.45 3.96 4.03
CA GLY A 32 3.17 3.30 3.92
C GLY A 32 2.12 4.04 3.11
N VAL A 33 0.97 3.38 2.96
CA VAL A 33 -0.25 3.94 2.39
C VAL A 33 -1.40 3.74 3.36
N LYS A 34 -2.16 4.80 3.62
CA LYS A 34 -3.44 4.70 4.30
C LYS A 34 -4.55 4.67 3.25
N ILE A 35 -5.40 3.65 3.30
CA ILE A 35 -6.64 3.57 2.52
C ILE A 35 -7.82 3.78 3.47
N THR A 36 -8.67 4.76 3.14
CA THR A 36 -9.89 5.07 3.89
C THR A 36 -11.10 4.63 3.08
N CYS A 37 -11.94 3.78 3.66
CA CYS A 37 -13.14 3.24 3.04
C CYS A 37 -14.38 3.77 3.77
N HIS A 38 -15.09 4.75 3.21
CA HIS A 38 -16.36 5.24 3.76
C HIS A 38 -17.54 4.40 3.29
N GLY A 39 -18.51 4.15 4.15
CA GLY A 39 -19.74 3.46 3.80
C GLY A 39 -20.92 3.83 4.68
N SER A 40 -22.07 3.21 4.40
CA SER A 40 -23.33 3.47 5.08
C SER A 40 -23.32 2.86 6.50
N PRO A 41 -23.42 3.66 7.57
CA PRO A 41 -23.54 3.13 8.93
C PRO A 41 -24.98 2.72 9.26
N GLY A 42 -25.15 1.93 10.32
CA GLY A 42 -26.47 1.68 10.89
C GLY A 42 -26.57 0.42 11.74
N HIS A 43 -27.78 0.14 12.23
CA HIS A 43 -28.00 -0.99 13.13
C HIS A 43 -27.69 -2.33 12.46
N GLY A 44 -26.92 -3.18 13.12
CA GLY A 44 -26.41 -4.47 12.60
C GLY A 44 -27.46 -5.55 12.33
N SER A 45 -28.73 -5.28 12.66
CA SER A 45 -29.85 -6.15 12.30
C SER A 45 -30.45 -5.86 10.91
N LYS A 46 -29.85 -4.93 10.14
CA LYS A 46 -30.33 -4.52 8.82
C LYS A 46 -29.32 -4.95 7.75
N PHE A 47 -29.84 -5.31 6.57
CA PHE A 47 -29.04 -5.48 5.36
C PHE A 47 -28.80 -4.10 4.73
N ILE A 48 -27.80 -3.40 5.24
CA ILE A 48 -27.39 -2.09 4.72
C ILE A 48 -26.42 -2.35 3.56
N GLU A 49 -26.64 -1.69 2.43
CA GLU A 49 -25.75 -1.73 1.26
C GLU A 49 -24.69 -0.62 1.34
N ASN A 50 -23.65 -0.74 0.51
CA ASN A 50 -22.58 0.27 0.39
C ASN A 50 -21.82 0.43 1.72
N THR A 51 -21.54 -0.67 2.40
CA THR A 51 -20.91 -0.67 3.72
C THR A 51 -19.41 -0.44 3.64
N ALA A 52 -18.82 0.10 4.71
CA ALA A 52 -17.37 0.31 4.78
C ALA A 52 -16.59 -1.01 4.68
N VAL A 53 -17.15 -2.11 5.19
CA VAL A 53 -16.49 -3.43 5.20
C VAL A 53 -16.46 -4.08 3.82
N GLU A 54 -17.51 -3.94 3.01
CA GLU A 54 -17.53 -4.46 1.63
C GLU A 54 -16.42 -3.80 0.79
N LYS A 55 -16.28 -2.48 0.91
CA LYS A 55 -15.25 -1.70 0.24
C LYS A 55 -13.85 -2.07 0.70
N LEU A 56 -13.65 -2.15 2.02
CA LEU A 56 -12.39 -2.60 2.60
C LEU A 56 -12.03 -4.01 2.11
N ASN A 57 -13.00 -4.93 2.07
CA ASN A 57 -12.77 -6.29 1.59
C ASN A 57 -12.29 -6.33 0.14
N ASN A 58 -12.85 -5.49 -0.74
CA ASN A 58 -12.38 -5.36 -2.12
C ASN A 58 -10.91 -4.92 -2.17
N VAL A 59 -10.54 -3.88 -1.42
CA VAL A 59 -9.16 -3.40 -1.32
C VAL A 59 -8.21 -4.48 -0.76
N MET A 60 -8.60 -5.15 0.33
CA MET A 60 -7.77 -6.19 0.95
C MET A 60 -7.54 -7.36 -0.01
N ASN A 61 -8.55 -7.76 -0.80
CA ASN A 61 -8.40 -8.82 -1.78
C ASN A 61 -7.40 -8.45 -2.88
N GLU A 62 -7.43 -7.22 -3.39
CA GLU A 62 -6.45 -6.76 -4.37
C GLU A 62 -5.04 -6.65 -3.79
N ALA A 63 -4.91 -6.12 -2.57
CA ALA A 63 -3.64 -6.07 -1.85
C ALA A 63 -3.02 -7.48 -1.65
N LEU A 64 -3.84 -8.48 -1.27
CA LEU A 64 -3.40 -9.86 -1.11
C LEU A 64 -3.02 -10.51 -2.45
N LYS A 65 -3.74 -10.24 -3.53
CA LYS A 65 -3.38 -10.70 -4.88
C LYS A 65 -2.03 -10.12 -5.31
N PHE A 66 -1.82 -8.83 -5.14
CA PHE A 66 -0.55 -8.17 -5.47
C PHE A 66 0.61 -8.76 -4.65
N ARG A 67 0.42 -8.90 -3.34
CA ARG A 67 1.41 -9.52 -2.46
C ARG A 67 1.81 -10.92 -2.95
N GLU A 68 0.84 -11.73 -3.32
CA GLU A 68 1.07 -13.09 -3.82
C GLU A 68 1.81 -13.08 -5.18
N GLN A 69 1.51 -12.13 -6.06
CA GLN A 69 2.25 -11.95 -7.31
C GLN A 69 3.73 -11.62 -7.03
N GLN A 70 4.01 -10.68 -6.12
CA GLN A 70 5.38 -10.29 -5.76
C GLN A 70 6.13 -11.45 -5.08
N ARG A 71 5.46 -12.23 -4.22
CA ARG A 71 6.05 -13.46 -3.63
C ARG A 71 6.43 -14.47 -4.71
N ARG A 72 5.56 -14.70 -5.70
CA ARG A 72 5.85 -15.64 -6.81
C ARG A 72 7.00 -15.17 -7.67
N LEU A 73 7.13 -13.86 -7.93
CA LEU A 73 8.28 -13.32 -8.65
C LEU A 73 9.59 -13.64 -7.91
N LEU A 74 9.61 -13.41 -6.59
CA LEU A 74 10.77 -13.71 -5.75
C LEU A 74 11.12 -15.22 -5.73
N GLU A 75 10.11 -16.10 -5.67
CA GLU A 75 10.34 -17.55 -5.61
C GLU A 75 10.70 -18.17 -6.96
N ALA A 76 10.31 -17.53 -8.07
CA ALA A 76 10.58 -18.02 -9.42
C ALA A 76 12.05 -17.90 -9.82
N ASP A 77 12.80 -17.00 -9.18
CA ASP A 77 14.21 -16.75 -9.49
C ASP A 77 15.04 -16.61 -8.20
N SER A 78 15.88 -17.62 -7.93
CA SER A 78 16.72 -17.68 -6.74
C SER A 78 17.84 -16.64 -6.69
N SER A 79 18.05 -15.88 -7.78
CA SER A 79 18.96 -14.73 -7.79
C SER A 79 18.33 -13.45 -7.23
N LEU A 80 17.00 -13.39 -7.14
CA LEU A 80 16.27 -12.26 -6.60
C LEU A 80 16.29 -12.26 -5.07
N THR A 81 16.23 -11.06 -4.51
CA THR A 81 16.11 -10.80 -3.08
C THR A 81 14.87 -9.97 -2.79
N LEU A 82 14.57 -9.74 -1.50
CA LEU A 82 13.47 -8.85 -1.11
C LEU A 82 13.65 -7.41 -1.63
N GLY A 83 14.87 -6.97 -1.95
CA GLY A 83 15.11 -5.65 -2.55
C GLY A 83 14.70 -5.56 -4.02
N ASP A 84 14.42 -6.70 -4.67
CA ASP A 84 14.10 -6.79 -6.10
C ASP A 84 12.60 -6.95 -6.37
N VAL A 85 11.79 -7.07 -5.31
CA VAL A 85 10.33 -7.13 -5.38
C VAL A 85 9.70 -6.09 -4.47
N THR A 86 8.47 -5.69 -4.76
CA THR A 86 7.74 -4.75 -3.90
C THR A 86 6.98 -5.52 -2.82
N THR A 87 7.22 -5.21 -1.54
CA THR A 87 6.44 -5.81 -0.45
C THR A 87 5.30 -4.89 -0.03
N LEU A 88 4.14 -5.47 0.25
CA LEU A 88 2.95 -4.76 0.75
C LEU A 88 2.30 -5.60 1.85
N ASN A 89 2.09 -5.01 3.03
CA ASN A 89 1.52 -5.67 4.21
C ASN A 89 0.50 -4.77 4.90
N LEU A 90 -0.70 -5.28 5.19
CA LEU A 90 -1.63 -4.59 6.10
C LEU A 90 -1.09 -4.67 7.54
N THR A 91 -0.82 -3.53 8.16
CA THR A 91 -0.20 -3.46 9.50
C THR A 91 -1.13 -2.88 10.56
N ILE A 92 -2.04 -1.98 10.18
CA ILE A 92 -3.05 -1.41 11.08
C ILE A 92 -4.41 -1.41 10.39
N LEU A 93 -5.45 -1.81 11.12
CA LEU A 93 -6.83 -1.70 10.68
C LEU A 93 -7.67 -1.05 11.78
N ASN A 94 -8.21 0.13 11.50
CA ASN A 94 -9.02 0.91 12.42
C ASN A 94 -10.47 1.04 11.92
N GLY A 95 -11.43 0.94 12.82
CA GLY A 95 -12.84 1.18 12.54
C GLY A 95 -13.75 0.50 13.57
N GLY A 96 -15.06 0.73 13.43
CA GLY A 96 -16.05 0.28 14.42
C GLY A 96 -16.25 1.29 15.54
N VAL A 97 -17.47 1.30 16.09
CA VAL A 97 -17.84 2.14 17.24
C VAL A 97 -18.53 1.29 18.32
N GLN A 98 -19.46 0.43 17.92
CA GLN A 98 -20.21 -0.47 18.79
C GLN A 98 -20.43 -1.81 18.08
N ALA A 99 -20.53 -2.90 18.85
CA ALA A 99 -20.61 -4.26 18.31
C ALA A 99 -21.86 -4.54 17.43
N ASN A 100 -22.90 -3.73 17.57
CA ASN A 100 -24.17 -3.86 16.85
C ASN A 100 -24.41 -2.71 15.86
N VAL A 101 -23.37 -1.96 15.47
CA VAL A 101 -23.47 -0.84 14.54
C VAL A 101 -22.42 -1.00 13.43
N LEU A 102 -22.89 -1.00 12.18
CA LEU A 102 -22.01 -0.92 11.02
C LEU A 102 -21.29 0.44 11.04
N PRO A 103 -19.96 0.47 10.89
CA PRO A 103 -19.20 1.72 10.95
C PRO A 103 -19.38 2.56 9.69
N GLU A 104 -19.22 3.87 9.86
CA GLU A 104 -19.18 4.84 8.75
C GLU A 104 -17.89 4.73 7.92
N LYS A 105 -16.80 4.20 8.50
CA LYS A 105 -15.52 4.04 7.83
C LYS A 105 -14.65 2.93 8.42
N PHE A 106 -13.75 2.43 7.59
CA PHE A 106 -12.52 1.74 8.00
C PHE A 106 -11.30 2.47 7.44
N GLU A 107 -10.19 2.42 8.18
CA GLU A 107 -8.88 2.89 7.75
C GLU A 107 -7.90 1.72 7.81
N ALA A 108 -7.29 1.42 6.67
CA ALA A 108 -6.32 0.33 6.51
C ALA A 108 -4.95 0.93 6.17
N TYR A 109 -3.94 0.60 6.97
CA TYR A 109 -2.58 1.09 6.80
C TYR A 109 -1.71 -0.04 6.30
N PHE A 110 -1.06 0.20 5.18
CA PHE A 110 -0.17 -0.76 4.54
C PHE A 110 1.27 -0.27 4.66
N ASP A 111 2.17 -1.12 5.19
CA ASP A 111 3.62 -0.94 5.03
C ASP A 111 4.01 -1.37 3.61
N ILE A 112 4.69 -0.48 2.89
CA ILE A 112 5.05 -0.68 1.49
C ILE A 112 6.53 -0.41 1.31
N ARG A 113 7.25 -1.37 0.71
CA ARG A 113 8.66 -1.23 0.34
C ARG A 113 8.75 -1.38 -1.17
N ILE A 114 8.77 -0.25 -1.87
CA ILE A 114 8.85 -0.19 -3.34
C ILE A 114 10.31 -0.33 -3.77
N THR A 115 10.57 -1.27 -4.69
CA THR A 115 11.92 -1.44 -5.26
C THR A 115 12.25 -0.34 -6.28
N PRO A 116 13.52 0.10 -6.44
CA PRO A 116 13.90 1.14 -7.40
C PRO A 116 13.55 0.85 -8.87
N THR A 117 13.27 -0.40 -9.20
CA THR A 117 12.88 -0.85 -10.55
C THR A 117 11.37 -0.81 -10.79
N THR A 118 10.57 -0.60 -9.74
CA THR A 118 9.11 -0.47 -9.88
C THR A 118 8.77 0.90 -10.47
N ASP A 119 7.94 0.91 -11.50
CA ASP A 119 7.35 2.14 -12.02
C ASP A 119 6.34 2.69 -11.01
N PHE A 120 6.67 3.83 -10.42
CA PHE A 120 5.84 4.45 -9.40
C PHE A 120 4.49 4.92 -9.94
N ASP A 121 4.44 5.44 -11.17
CA ASP A 121 3.19 5.92 -11.77
C ASP A 121 2.25 4.73 -12.06
N GLU A 122 2.80 3.58 -12.43
CA GLU A 122 2.03 2.33 -12.55
C GLU A 122 1.50 1.87 -11.19
N PHE A 123 2.35 1.91 -10.15
CA PHE A 123 1.97 1.52 -8.79
C PHE A 123 0.87 2.42 -8.21
N GLU A 124 1.01 3.74 -8.35
CA GLU A 124 0.01 4.71 -7.90
C GLU A 124 -1.32 4.53 -8.65
N ARG A 125 -1.25 4.30 -9.97
CA ARG A 125 -2.44 4.00 -10.79
C ARG A 125 -3.12 2.71 -10.34
N MET A 126 -2.36 1.69 -9.96
CA MET A 126 -2.89 0.45 -9.40
C MET A 126 -3.67 0.72 -8.11
N LEU A 127 -3.10 1.48 -7.16
CA LEU A 127 -3.80 1.88 -5.93
C LEU A 127 -5.09 2.67 -6.21
N GLY A 128 -5.02 3.61 -7.16
CA GLY A 128 -6.17 4.38 -7.61
C GLY A 128 -7.28 3.49 -8.20
N ASN A 129 -6.91 2.48 -8.99
CA ASN A 129 -7.86 1.50 -9.53
C ASN A 129 -8.51 0.66 -8.43
N TRP A 130 -7.74 0.20 -7.43
CA TRP A 130 -8.31 -0.53 -6.28
C TRP A 130 -9.36 0.30 -5.55
N CYS A 131 -9.08 1.58 -5.30
CA CYS A 131 -10.02 2.48 -4.66
C CYS A 131 -11.28 2.70 -5.52
N LYS A 132 -11.09 2.95 -6.82
CA LYS A 132 -12.18 3.15 -7.77
C LYS A 132 -13.10 1.92 -7.85
N ASP A 133 -12.51 0.72 -7.94
CA ASP A 133 -13.24 -0.54 -8.07
C ASP A 133 -13.93 -0.92 -6.75
N ALA A 134 -13.37 -0.54 -5.61
CA ALA A 134 -14.00 -0.70 -4.31
C ALA A 134 -15.26 0.18 -4.16
N GLY A 135 -15.30 1.34 -4.81
CA GLY A 135 -16.49 2.19 -4.95
C GLY A 135 -16.30 3.63 -4.45
N GLU A 136 -17.36 4.43 -4.52
CA GLU A 136 -17.33 5.84 -4.10
C GLU A 136 -16.93 5.99 -2.63
N GLY A 137 -16.15 7.02 -2.29
CA GLY A 137 -15.73 7.28 -0.92
C GLY A 137 -14.60 6.37 -0.42
N VAL A 138 -13.95 5.64 -1.33
CA VAL A 138 -12.66 4.98 -1.06
C VAL A 138 -11.54 5.87 -1.58
N THR A 139 -10.58 6.17 -0.71
CA THR A 139 -9.46 7.07 -1.00
C THR A 139 -8.17 6.50 -0.44
N TYR A 140 -7.04 6.93 -0.98
CA TYR A 140 -5.72 6.60 -0.46
C TYR A 140 -4.87 7.85 -0.27
N GLU A 141 -3.93 7.78 0.66
CA GLU A 141 -2.87 8.75 0.86
C GLU A 141 -1.56 8.02 1.18
N PHE A 142 -0.45 8.56 0.68
CA PHE A 142 0.89 8.13 1.07
C PHE A 142 1.23 8.74 2.44
N ILE A 143 1.86 7.96 3.31
CA ILE A 143 2.18 8.37 4.69
C ILE A 143 3.65 8.06 5.02
N SER A 144 4.30 8.99 5.74
CA SER A 144 5.68 8.90 6.25
C SER A 144 5.73 8.73 7.76
#